data_AF-A0AAW2PFV1-F1
#
_entry.id   AF-A0AAW2PFV1-F1
#
_cell.length_a   1.000
_cell.length_b   1.000
_cell.length_c   1.000
_cell.angle_alpha   90.00
_cell.angle_beta   90.00
_cell.angle_gamma   90.00
#
_symmetry.space_group_name_H-M   'P 1'
#
loop_
_entity.id
_entity.type
_entity.pdbx_description
1 polymer ?
#
loop_
_entity_poly.entity_id
_entity_poly.type
_entity_poly.pdbx_seq_one_letter_code
_entity_poly.pdbx_strand_id
1 'polypeptide(L)'
;MHDFCFTIPYGLLLVLGGVVGYAKKGSTASLAGGLGTGLLLVLAGYLSLQAFHKHKNSYFALILETAVAAILTWIMGQRYMQTGKIMPPGIVAGISLAMTVFYIYKIATGGNHIPPKTERRRLPLKRLPPGSLGIPVIGQSLGLLWAMRANTAERWIADRAKKYGPISKMSLFGKPTVFIHGQAANKLVFTSDASKMSNHQTESMKRILGDCSLLELSGEEHMRLRKALASFLKPDSLKNYVGKMEEEIRLHLLMHWRGKQKVAVLPLMRTLTFNIICSLIFGVERGARRDSFIQNFQHIMGGVWSFPVNLPFTRFNRSLKASAEVQRMLKQLISEKRNELENGALSHQDLITCLLSLRGEEDQELLSEDEIIHNIVLIMVAGHDTSSILITFIMQILANDPSIHAAVLAEQEEVKRASPLESC
;
A
#
# COMPACT_ATOMS: atom_id res chain seq x y z
N MET A 1 -30.49 -8.84 0.15
CA MET A 1 -29.53 -8.31 1.13
C MET A 1 -29.78 -8.96 2.49
N HIS A 2 -28.72 -9.28 3.25
CA HIS A 2 -28.84 -9.95 4.56
C HIS A 2 -28.87 -8.94 5.71
N ASP A 3 -29.48 -9.30 6.83
CA ASP A 3 -29.56 -8.49 8.05
C ASP A 3 -28.18 -8.04 8.56
N PHE A 4 -27.24 -8.98 8.73
CA PHE A 4 -25.90 -8.73 9.25
C PHE A 4 -25.07 -7.74 8.44
N CYS A 5 -25.39 -7.54 7.15
CA CYS A 5 -24.73 -6.55 6.29
C CYS A 5 -24.96 -5.11 6.79
N PHE A 6 -26.08 -4.87 7.46
CA PHE A 6 -26.43 -3.55 8.01
C PHE A 6 -26.32 -3.53 9.53
N THR A 7 -26.63 -4.63 10.22
CA THR A 7 -26.54 -4.74 11.69
C THR A 7 -25.11 -4.50 12.21
N ILE A 8 -24.10 -5.10 11.57
CA ILE A 8 -22.70 -4.98 12.04
C ILE A 8 -22.17 -3.54 11.88
N PRO A 9 -22.29 -2.89 10.70
CA PRO A 9 -21.93 -1.47 10.57
C PRO A 9 -22.71 -0.55 11.52
N TYR A 10 -24.01 -0.80 11.70
CA TYR A 10 -24.86 -0.03 12.60
C TYR A 10 -24.39 -0.13 14.06
N GLY A 11 -24.10 -1.35 14.54
CA GLY A 11 -23.57 -1.57 15.89
C GLY A 11 -22.20 -0.90 16.10
N LEU A 12 -21.30 -0.95 15.11
CA LEU A 12 -20.00 -0.27 15.18
C LEU A 12 -20.15 1.26 15.24
N LEU A 13 -21.11 1.84 14.51
CA LEU A 13 -21.40 3.27 14.58
C LEU A 13 -21.88 3.70 15.98
N LEU A 14 -22.71 2.87 16.63
CA LEU A 14 -23.16 3.13 18.02
C LEU A 14 -22.02 3.03 19.03
N VAL A 15 -21.12 2.03 18.87
CA VAL A 15 -19.91 1.90 19.70
C VAL A 15 -19.05 3.15 19.59
N LEU A 16 -18.76 3.60 18.37
CA LEU A 16 -17.98 4.81 18.11
C LEU A 16 -18.67 6.05 18.72
N GLY A 17 -19.98 6.19 18.52
CA GLY A 17 -20.77 7.28 19.10
C GLY A 17 -20.73 7.30 20.63
N GLY A 18 -20.80 6.14 21.28
CA GLY A 18 -20.71 6.00 22.73
C GLY A 18 -19.33 6.39 23.28
N VAL A 19 -18.26 5.91 22.65
CA VAL A 19 -16.87 6.24 23.04
C VAL A 19 -16.59 7.73 22.86
N VAL A 20 -16.98 8.32 21.72
CA VAL A 20 -16.82 9.76 21.46
C VAL A 20 -17.66 10.60 22.43
N GLY A 21 -18.89 10.18 22.74
CA GLY A 21 -19.75 10.84 23.70
C GLY A 21 -19.17 10.86 25.11
N TYR A 22 -18.55 9.76 25.55
CA TYR A 22 -17.84 9.69 26.82
C TYR A 22 -16.59 10.57 26.84
N ALA A 23 -15.75 10.48 25.81
CA ALA A 23 -14.51 11.25 25.72
C ALA A 23 -14.75 12.78 25.72
N LYS A 24 -15.86 13.25 25.13
CA LYS A 24 -16.18 14.69 25.07
C LYS A 24 -16.91 15.24 26.29
N LYS A 25 -17.70 14.43 27.00
CA LYS A 25 -18.65 14.93 28.03
C LYS A 25 -18.62 14.16 29.36
N GLY A 26 -17.76 13.16 29.51
CA GLY A 26 -17.70 12.29 30.69
C GLY A 26 -18.99 11.48 30.94
N SER A 27 -19.87 11.37 29.95
CA SER A 27 -21.21 10.82 30.10
C SER A 27 -21.18 9.29 30.17
N THR A 28 -21.27 8.74 31.38
CA THR A 28 -21.36 7.29 31.64
C THR A 28 -22.60 6.68 30.99
N ALA A 29 -23.70 7.44 30.87
CA ALA A 29 -24.91 7.03 30.17
C ALA A 29 -24.71 6.91 28.64
N SER A 30 -23.86 7.75 28.05
CA SER A 30 -23.52 7.66 26.63
C SER A 30 -22.58 6.49 26.34
N LEU A 31 -21.66 6.20 27.28
CA LEU A 31 -20.81 5.01 27.21
C LEU A 31 -21.65 3.74 27.33
N ALA A 32 -22.43 3.58 28.40
CA ALA A 32 -23.26 2.39 28.62
C ALA A 32 -24.29 2.19 27.50
N GLY A 33 -24.94 3.27 27.06
CA GLY A 33 -25.90 3.24 25.97
C GLY A 33 -25.26 2.89 24.62
N GLY A 34 -24.25 3.64 24.18
CA GLY A 34 -23.65 3.45 22.84
C GLY A 34 -22.74 2.24 22.73
N LEU A 35 -21.86 2.03 23.71
CA LEU A 35 -20.94 0.88 23.74
C LEU A 35 -21.70 -0.42 24.00
N GLY A 36 -22.59 -0.43 24.99
CA GLY A 36 -23.34 -1.62 25.38
C GLY A 36 -24.28 -2.10 24.27
N THR A 37 -25.17 -1.23 23.79
CA THR A 37 -26.12 -1.60 22.72
C THR A 37 -25.41 -1.85 21.38
N GLY A 38 -24.33 -1.12 21.09
CA GLY A 38 -23.53 -1.31 19.89
C GLY A 38 -22.82 -2.67 19.85
N LEU A 39 -22.18 -3.08 20.96
CA LEU A 39 -21.55 -4.40 21.07
C LEU A 39 -22.59 -5.53 20.99
N LEU A 40 -23.75 -5.34 21.61
CA LEU A 40 -24.84 -6.30 21.57
C LEU A 40 -25.38 -6.49 20.13
N LEU A 41 -25.51 -5.41 19.35
CA LEU A 41 -25.90 -5.48 17.94
C LEU A 41 -24.84 -6.13 17.06
N VAL A 42 -23.54 -5.86 17.31
CA VAL A 42 -22.46 -6.54 16.60
C VAL A 42 -22.48 -8.04 16.89
N LEU A 43 -22.73 -8.44 18.15
CA LEU A 43 -22.85 -9.84 18.54
C LEU A 43 -24.06 -10.50 17.88
N ALA A 44 -25.22 -9.83 17.86
CA ALA A 44 -26.43 -10.34 17.21
C ALA A 44 -26.21 -10.53 15.69
N GLY A 45 -25.61 -9.54 15.02
CA GLY A 45 -25.27 -9.65 13.60
C GLY A 45 -24.25 -10.76 13.31
N TYR A 46 -23.29 -11.00 14.22
CA TYR A 46 -22.36 -12.12 14.10
C TYR A 46 -23.06 -13.48 14.26
N LEU A 47 -24.00 -13.60 15.21
CA LEU A 47 -24.80 -14.81 15.37
C LEU A 47 -25.69 -15.07 14.15
N SER A 48 -26.27 -14.03 13.55
CA SER A 48 -27.04 -14.16 12.30
C SER A 48 -26.15 -14.61 11.14
N LEU A 49 -24.95 -14.07 11.00
CA LEU A 49 -23.95 -14.50 10.01
C LEU A 49 -23.55 -15.97 10.20
N GLN A 50 -23.33 -16.42 11.44
CA GLN A 50 -22.96 -17.80 11.74
C GLN A 50 -24.10 -18.78 11.43
N ALA A 51 -25.35 -18.40 11.71
CA ALA A 51 -26.52 -19.18 11.34
C ALA A 51 -26.67 -19.27 9.82
N PHE A 52 -26.45 -18.16 9.11
CA PHE A 52 -26.48 -18.11 7.65
C PHE A 52 -25.45 -19.05 7.01
N HIS A 53 -24.23 -19.12 7.55
CA HIS A 53 -23.22 -20.11 7.14
C HIS A 53 -23.65 -21.56 7.35
N LYS A 54 -24.53 -21.83 8.31
CA LYS A 54 -25.12 -23.15 8.55
C LYS A 54 -26.40 -23.38 7.74
N HIS A 55 -26.70 -22.52 6.76
CA HIS A 55 -27.96 -22.54 5.98
C HIS A 55 -29.21 -22.48 6.85
N LYS A 56 -29.18 -21.72 7.95
CA LYS A 56 -30.32 -21.49 8.84
C LYS A 56 -30.51 -20.00 9.08
N ASN A 57 -31.75 -19.59 9.33
CA ASN A 57 -32.05 -18.25 9.85
C ASN A 57 -31.99 -18.28 11.38
N SER A 58 -31.36 -17.27 11.98
CA SER A 58 -31.40 -17.07 13.43
C SER A 58 -32.52 -16.10 13.78
N TYR A 59 -33.73 -16.62 14.00
CA TYR A 59 -34.85 -15.79 14.45
C TYR A 59 -34.57 -15.12 15.79
N PHE A 60 -33.80 -15.78 16.67
CA PHE A 60 -33.35 -15.20 17.93
C PHE A 60 -32.50 -13.92 17.70
N ALA A 61 -31.55 -13.95 16.77
CA ALA A 61 -30.75 -12.78 16.44
C ALA A 61 -31.61 -11.65 15.84
N LEU A 62 -32.50 -11.98 14.89
CA LEU A 62 -33.42 -11.01 14.28
C LEU A 62 -34.35 -10.35 15.30
N ILE A 63 -34.89 -11.10 16.26
CA ILE A 63 -35.74 -10.57 17.33
C ILE A 63 -34.92 -9.65 18.25
N LEU A 64 -33.70 -10.06 18.62
CA LEU A 64 -32.80 -9.26 19.43
C LEU A 64 -32.42 -7.94 18.75
N GLU A 65 -32.08 -7.98 17.46
CA GLU A 65 -31.76 -6.81 16.63
C GLU A 65 -32.95 -5.84 16.55
N THR A 66 -34.15 -6.38 16.32
CA THR A 66 -35.40 -5.60 16.26
C THR A 66 -35.71 -4.92 17.59
N ALA A 67 -35.61 -5.67 18.70
CA ALA A 67 -35.88 -5.14 20.03
C ALA A 67 -34.94 -4.00 20.39
N VAL A 68 -33.64 -4.18 20.14
CA VAL A 68 -32.62 -3.17 20.45
C VAL A 68 -32.80 -1.91 19.60
N ALA A 69 -33.06 -2.06 18.30
CA ALA A 69 -33.33 -0.93 17.42
C ALA A 69 -34.64 -0.19 17.81
N ALA A 70 -35.69 -0.92 18.18
CA ALA A 70 -36.96 -0.30 18.60
C ALA A 70 -36.81 0.47 19.92
N ILE A 71 -36.11 -0.10 20.90
CA ILE A 71 -35.81 0.57 22.17
C ILE A 71 -34.97 1.83 21.94
N LEU A 72 -33.94 1.76 21.09
CA LEU A 72 -33.12 2.93 20.74
C LEU A 72 -33.93 4.01 20.02
N THR A 73 -34.81 3.62 19.10
CA THR A 73 -35.75 4.52 18.43
C THR A 73 -36.62 5.26 19.45
N TRP A 74 -37.19 4.54 20.41
CA TRP A 74 -38.05 5.12 21.45
C TRP A 74 -37.29 6.08 22.37
N ILE A 75 -36.19 5.63 22.97
CA ILE A 75 -35.43 6.42 23.96
C ILE A 75 -34.83 7.67 23.29
N MET A 76 -34.24 7.52 22.11
CA MET A 76 -33.63 8.65 21.40
C MET A 76 -34.69 9.56 20.76
N GLY A 77 -35.82 9.02 20.31
CA GLY A 77 -36.96 9.79 19.82
C GLY A 77 -37.56 10.68 20.92
N GLN A 78 -37.77 10.15 22.12
CA GLN A 78 -38.22 10.96 23.26
C GLN A 78 -37.21 12.06 23.61
N ARG A 79 -35.91 11.72 23.64
CA ARG A 79 -34.85 12.73 23.87
C ARG A 79 -34.81 13.79 22.77
N TYR A 80 -35.06 13.43 21.52
CA TYR A 80 -35.13 14.38 20.41
C TYR A 80 -36.31 15.35 20.59
N MET A 81 -37.50 14.83 20.90
CA MET A 81 -38.71 15.66 21.13
C MET A 81 -38.56 16.62 22.32
N GLN A 82 -37.83 16.21 23.36
CA GLN A 82 -37.59 17.07 24.54
C GLN A 82 -36.48 18.11 24.33
N THR A 83 -35.46 17.79 23.54
CA THR A 83 -34.25 18.64 23.44
C THR A 83 -34.15 19.44 22.15
N GLY A 84 -34.88 19.05 21.09
CA GLY A 84 -34.77 19.64 19.75
C GLY A 84 -33.41 19.45 19.07
N LYS A 85 -32.48 18.69 19.68
CA LYS A 85 -31.10 18.55 19.20
C LYS A 85 -30.98 17.45 18.16
N ILE A 86 -30.54 17.82 16.96
CA ILE A 86 -30.33 16.87 15.85
C ILE A 86 -29.25 15.83 16.18
N MET A 87 -28.16 16.22 16.85
CA MET A 87 -27.09 15.29 17.26
C MET A 87 -26.87 15.32 18.77
N PRO A 88 -26.71 14.15 19.44
CA PRO A 88 -26.88 12.78 18.92
C PRO A 88 -28.32 12.24 18.71
N PRO A 89 -29.38 12.68 19.42
CA PRO A 89 -30.61 11.90 19.53
C PRO A 89 -31.43 11.83 18.22
N GLY A 90 -31.47 12.90 17.42
CA GLY A 90 -32.21 12.89 16.14
C GLY A 90 -31.63 11.90 15.12
N ILE A 91 -30.30 11.91 14.93
CA ILE A 91 -29.61 11.00 14.00
C ILE A 91 -29.77 9.54 14.46
N VAL A 92 -29.54 9.26 15.75
CA VAL A 92 -29.64 7.89 16.26
C VAL A 92 -31.07 7.38 16.18
N ALA A 93 -32.08 8.21 16.53
CA ALA A 93 -33.48 7.83 16.40
C ALA A 93 -33.88 7.53 14.94
N GLY A 94 -33.45 8.36 14.00
CA GLY A 94 -33.75 8.16 12.57
C GLY A 94 -33.14 6.89 11.99
N ILE A 95 -31.86 6.63 12.28
CA ILE A 95 -31.19 5.40 11.84
C ILE A 95 -31.82 4.17 12.54
N SER A 96 -32.09 4.26 13.85
CA SER A 96 -32.73 3.18 14.60
C SER A 96 -34.10 2.82 14.02
N LEU A 97 -34.91 3.83 13.67
CA LEU A 97 -36.24 3.62 13.08
C LEU A 97 -36.16 2.91 11.73
N ALA A 98 -35.24 3.35 10.86
CA ALA A 98 -35.01 2.71 9.57
C ALA A 98 -34.57 1.26 9.73
N MET A 99 -33.69 0.99 10.69
CA MET A 99 -33.24 -0.37 11.02
C MET A 99 -34.38 -1.23 11.58
N THR A 100 -35.22 -0.69 12.48
CA THR A 100 -36.41 -1.40 12.99
C THR A 100 -37.36 -1.79 11.86
N VAL A 101 -37.67 -0.87 10.94
CA VAL A 101 -38.51 -1.16 9.77
C VAL A 101 -37.89 -2.25 8.90
N PHE A 102 -36.58 -2.17 8.67
CA PHE A 102 -35.85 -3.19 7.91
C PHE A 102 -35.90 -4.57 8.58
N TYR A 103 -35.71 -4.67 9.89
CA TYR A 103 -35.78 -5.95 10.59
C TYR A 103 -37.21 -6.53 10.65
N ILE A 104 -38.23 -5.68 10.82
CA ILE A 104 -39.64 -6.11 10.74
C ILE A 104 -39.95 -6.66 9.34
N TYR A 105 -39.51 -5.95 8.29
CA TYR A 105 -39.62 -6.42 6.92
C TYR A 105 -38.90 -7.77 6.71
N LYS A 106 -37.74 -7.96 7.33
CA LYS A 106 -37.02 -9.24 7.31
C LYS A 106 -37.76 -10.37 8.01
N ILE A 107 -38.35 -10.11 9.17
CA ILE A 107 -39.16 -11.11 9.88
C ILE A 107 -40.39 -11.47 9.04
N ALA A 108 -41.08 -10.47 8.48
CA ALA A 108 -42.26 -10.65 7.65
C ALA A 108 -41.98 -11.41 6.34
N THR A 109 -40.76 -11.34 5.80
CA THR A 109 -40.33 -12.03 4.58
C THR A 109 -39.66 -13.39 4.84
N GLY A 110 -39.74 -13.92 6.06
CA GLY A 110 -39.21 -15.25 6.41
C GLY A 110 -37.71 -15.29 6.74
N GLY A 111 -37.13 -14.13 7.10
CA GLY A 111 -35.74 -13.97 7.51
C GLY A 111 -34.78 -13.66 6.36
N ASN A 112 -33.54 -14.12 6.47
CA ASN A 112 -32.61 -14.00 5.35
C ASN A 112 -33.03 -14.92 4.22
N HIS A 113 -32.99 -14.42 2.98
CA HIS A 113 -33.22 -15.24 1.81
C HIS A 113 -32.08 -16.27 1.73
N ILE A 114 -32.39 -17.51 2.07
CA ILE A 114 -31.49 -18.65 1.90
C ILE A 114 -31.76 -19.14 0.47
N PRO A 115 -30.81 -19.01 -0.47
CA PRO A 115 -31.02 -19.51 -1.81
C PRO A 115 -31.37 -21.00 -1.73
N PRO A 116 -32.40 -21.49 -2.47
CA PRO A 116 -32.75 -22.89 -2.47
C PRO A 116 -31.51 -23.70 -2.86
N LYS A 117 -31.39 -24.91 -2.29
CA LYS A 117 -30.31 -25.86 -2.60
C LYS A 117 -30.44 -26.22 -4.07
N THR A 118 -29.94 -25.36 -4.94
CA THR A 118 -29.87 -25.62 -6.37
C THR A 118 -28.96 -26.82 -6.45
N GLU A 119 -29.50 -27.95 -6.90
CA GLU A 119 -28.71 -28.85 -7.71
C GLU A 119 -28.17 -27.98 -8.85
N ARG A 120 -27.02 -27.36 -8.60
CA ARG A 120 -26.18 -26.84 -9.66
C ARG A 120 -25.88 -28.08 -10.47
N ARG A 121 -26.60 -28.23 -11.58
CA ARG A 121 -26.16 -28.95 -12.76
C ARG A 121 -24.67 -28.67 -12.84
N ARG A 122 -23.86 -29.68 -12.50
CA ARG A 122 -22.41 -29.57 -12.48
C ARG A 122 -22.00 -29.41 -13.94
N LEU A 123 -22.06 -28.18 -14.46
CA LEU A 123 -21.03 -27.74 -15.39
C LEU A 123 -19.72 -28.12 -14.71
N PRO A 124 -18.82 -28.89 -15.35
CA PRO A 124 -17.62 -29.35 -14.69
C PRO A 124 -16.95 -28.10 -14.15
N LEU A 125 -16.88 -27.98 -12.82
CA LEU A 125 -16.05 -26.98 -12.18
C LEU A 125 -14.68 -27.18 -12.82
N LYS A 126 -14.26 -26.26 -13.69
CA LYS A 126 -12.82 -26.05 -13.92
C LYS A 126 -12.26 -25.96 -12.51
N ARG A 127 -11.55 -27.02 -12.09
CA ARG A 127 -11.20 -27.25 -10.68
C ARG A 127 -10.39 -26.05 -10.21
N LEU A 128 -11.03 -25.14 -9.47
CA LEU A 128 -10.32 -23.99 -8.90
C LEU A 128 -9.32 -24.51 -7.87
N PRO A 129 -8.15 -23.85 -7.73
CA PRO A 129 -7.19 -24.22 -6.71
C PRO A 129 -7.80 -24.26 -5.29
N PRO A 130 -7.31 -25.13 -4.40
CA PRO A 130 -7.76 -25.20 -3.01
C PRO A 130 -7.46 -23.88 -2.28
N GLY A 131 -8.16 -23.57 -1.19
CA GLY A 131 -7.87 -22.40 -0.36
C GLY A 131 -9.10 -21.58 0.05
N SER A 132 -8.97 -20.83 1.14
CA SER A 132 -10.00 -19.92 1.63
C SER A 132 -9.80 -18.51 1.09
N LEU A 133 -10.88 -17.85 0.68
CA LEU A 133 -10.84 -16.44 0.29
C LEU A 133 -10.65 -15.50 1.49
N GLY A 134 -10.81 -15.98 2.73
CA GLY A 134 -10.65 -15.17 3.93
C GLY A 134 -11.88 -14.33 4.28
N ILE A 135 -11.67 -13.20 4.93
CA ILE A 135 -12.74 -12.28 5.37
C ILE A 135 -13.36 -11.60 4.14
N PRO A 136 -14.68 -11.38 4.05
CA PRO A 136 -15.28 -10.63 2.95
C PRO A 136 -14.59 -9.29 2.71
N VAL A 137 -14.38 -8.92 1.44
CA VAL A 137 -13.70 -7.69 0.97
C VAL A 137 -12.21 -7.61 1.31
N ILE A 138 -11.78 -7.88 2.54
CA ILE A 138 -10.37 -7.74 2.97
C ILE A 138 -9.53 -8.97 2.58
N GLY A 139 -10.17 -10.13 2.53
CA GLY A 139 -9.52 -11.40 2.25
C GLY A 139 -8.52 -11.79 3.35
N GLN A 140 -7.27 -12.01 2.94
CA GLN A 140 -6.14 -12.32 3.82
C GLN A 140 -5.10 -11.18 3.88
N SER A 141 -5.42 -9.99 3.34
CA SER A 141 -4.48 -8.87 3.26
C SER A 141 -3.89 -8.45 4.59
N LEU A 142 -4.70 -8.36 5.65
CA LEU A 142 -4.20 -7.93 6.95
C LEU A 142 -3.18 -8.92 7.51
N GLY A 143 -3.37 -10.22 7.29
CA GLY A 143 -2.42 -11.26 7.67
C GLY A 143 -1.08 -11.11 6.94
N LEU A 144 -1.12 -10.89 5.61
CA LEU A 144 0.07 -10.64 4.81
C LEU A 144 0.78 -9.33 5.22
N LEU A 145 0.04 -8.23 5.36
CA LEU A 145 0.58 -6.93 5.77
C LEU A 145 1.21 -7.00 7.17
N TRP A 146 0.60 -7.73 8.10
CA TRP A 146 1.15 -7.93 9.44
C TRP A 146 2.42 -8.78 9.38
N ALA A 147 2.42 -9.88 8.62
CA ALA A 147 3.59 -10.72 8.44
C ALA A 147 4.76 -9.95 7.80
N MET A 148 4.51 -9.08 6.82
CA MET A 148 5.54 -8.20 6.26
C MET A 148 6.12 -7.24 7.31
N ARG A 149 5.27 -6.61 8.14
CA ARG A 149 5.73 -5.71 9.21
C ARG A 149 6.49 -6.42 10.32
N ALA A 150 6.12 -7.67 10.63
CA ALA A 150 6.77 -8.49 11.63
C ALA A 150 8.04 -9.20 11.09
N ASN A 151 8.41 -8.99 9.83
CA ASN A 151 9.48 -9.71 9.14
C ASN A 151 9.31 -11.24 9.18
N THR A 152 8.06 -11.70 9.04
CA THR A 152 7.67 -13.12 9.00
C THR A 152 6.90 -13.49 7.72
N ALA A 153 6.98 -12.66 6.68
CA ALA A 153 6.28 -12.89 5.41
C ALA A 153 6.68 -14.21 4.75
N GLU A 154 7.96 -14.58 4.81
CA GLU A 154 8.44 -15.88 4.30
C GLU A 154 7.74 -17.05 5.00
N ARG A 155 7.65 -17.02 6.34
CA ARG A 155 6.91 -18.03 7.12
C ARG A 155 5.44 -18.07 6.73
N TRP A 156 4.81 -16.90 6.59
CA TRP A 156 3.41 -16.81 6.16
C TRP A 156 3.18 -17.44 4.78
N ILE A 157 4.10 -17.22 3.84
CA ILE A 157 4.11 -17.83 2.50
C ILE A 157 4.31 -19.35 2.59
N ALA A 158 5.28 -19.81 3.39
CA ALA A 158 5.62 -21.23 3.55
C ALA A 158 4.49 -22.02 4.25
N ASP A 159 3.93 -21.50 5.34
CA ASP A 159 2.81 -22.12 6.06
C ASP A 159 1.58 -22.28 5.17
N ARG A 160 1.34 -21.30 4.30
CA ARG A 160 0.26 -21.37 3.33
C ARG A 160 0.52 -22.47 2.29
N ALA A 161 1.72 -22.50 1.72
CA ALA A 161 2.11 -23.54 0.76
C ALA A 161 2.03 -24.94 1.37
N LYS A 162 2.43 -25.09 2.65
CA LYS A 162 2.29 -26.34 3.41
C LYS A 162 0.82 -26.74 3.63
N LYS A 163 -0.06 -25.78 3.89
CA LYS A 163 -1.47 -26.03 4.19
C LYS A 163 -2.34 -26.34 2.97
N TYR A 164 -2.14 -25.62 1.87
CA TYR A 164 -3.01 -25.70 0.68
C TYR A 164 -2.31 -26.25 -0.56
N GLY A 165 -1.00 -26.51 -0.48
CA GLY A 165 -0.17 -26.86 -1.63
C GLY A 165 0.42 -25.64 -2.33
N PRO A 166 1.30 -25.88 -3.34
CA PRO A 166 2.03 -24.82 -4.04
C PRO A 166 1.14 -23.90 -4.88
N ILE A 167 -0.09 -24.31 -5.20
CA ILE A 167 -1.06 -23.49 -5.95
C ILE A 167 -2.36 -23.45 -5.14
N SER A 168 -2.78 -22.25 -4.72
CA SER A 168 -3.97 -22.09 -3.89
C SER A 168 -4.69 -20.76 -4.14
N LYS A 169 -6.01 -20.70 -3.93
CA LYS A 169 -6.79 -19.46 -4.06
C LYS A 169 -6.87 -18.69 -2.74
N MET A 170 -6.85 -17.37 -2.81
CA MET A 170 -7.19 -16.46 -1.72
C MET A 170 -7.82 -15.18 -2.25
N SER A 171 -8.11 -14.24 -1.35
CA SER A 171 -8.35 -12.85 -1.72
C SER A 171 -7.27 -11.99 -1.09
N LEU A 172 -6.64 -11.14 -1.88
CA LEU A 172 -5.70 -10.11 -1.43
C LEU A 172 -6.12 -8.77 -2.05
N PHE A 173 -6.18 -7.75 -1.20
CA PHE A 173 -6.45 -6.36 -1.52
C PHE A 173 -7.78 -6.18 -2.27
N GLY A 174 -8.80 -6.94 -1.87
CA GLY A 174 -10.13 -6.91 -2.50
C GLY A 174 -10.25 -7.70 -3.80
N LYS A 175 -9.19 -8.38 -4.26
CA LYS A 175 -9.18 -9.14 -5.50
C LYS A 175 -9.03 -10.64 -5.23
N PRO A 176 -9.82 -11.52 -5.89
CA PRO A 176 -9.52 -12.94 -5.93
C PRO A 176 -8.13 -13.17 -6.54
N THR A 177 -7.30 -13.94 -5.88
CA THR A 177 -5.89 -14.15 -6.24
C THR A 177 -5.57 -15.64 -6.22
N VAL A 178 -4.87 -16.11 -7.25
CA VAL A 178 -4.23 -17.43 -7.22
C VAL A 178 -2.79 -17.23 -6.74
N PHE A 179 -2.49 -17.82 -5.59
CA PHE A 179 -1.15 -17.91 -5.06
C PHE A 179 -0.43 -19.10 -5.66
N ILE A 180 0.81 -18.85 -6.05
CA ILE A 180 1.71 -19.83 -6.63
C ILE A 180 3.04 -19.79 -5.88
N HIS A 181 3.65 -20.94 -5.69
CA HIS A 181 4.89 -21.09 -4.92
C HIS A 181 5.72 -22.25 -5.47
N GLY A 182 7.02 -22.03 -5.61
CA GLY A 182 7.98 -23.02 -6.07
C GLY A 182 8.44 -22.83 -7.52
N GLN A 183 9.58 -23.43 -7.84
CA GLN A 183 10.30 -23.21 -9.10
C GLN A 183 9.44 -23.46 -10.35
N ALA A 184 8.72 -24.58 -10.41
CA ALA A 184 7.89 -24.92 -11.57
C ALA A 184 6.76 -23.90 -11.82
N ALA A 185 6.13 -23.42 -10.74
CA ALA A 185 5.06 -22.43 -10.83
C ALA A 185 5.60 -21.03 -11.20
N ASN A 186 6.77 -20.67 -10.66
CA ASN A 186 7.45 -19.44 -11.03
C ASN A 186 7.87 -19.45 -12.49
N LYS A 187 8.41 -20.57 -12.99
CA LYS A 187 8.77 -20.73 -14.41
C LYS A 187 7.56 -20.50 -15.30
N LEU A 188 6.40 -21.09 -14.97
CA LEU A 188 5.16 -20.86 -15.71
C LEU A 188 4.84 -19.37 -15.83
N VAL A 189 4.94 -18.60 -14.73
CA VAL A 189 4.67 -17.15 -14.78
C VAL A 189 5.69 -16.40 -15.62
N PHE A 190 6.98 -16.65 -15.43
CA PHE A 190 8.03 -15.93 -16.15
C PHE A 190 8.16 -16.30 -17.64
N THR A 191 7.62 -17.45 -18.07
CA THR A 191 7.63 -17.87 -19.49
C THR A 191 6.27 -17.73 -20.19
N SER A 192 5.24 -17.24 -19.50
CA SER A 192 3.92 -17.09 -20.10
C SER A 192 3.85 -15.89 -21.02
N ASP A 193 3.01 -16.03 -22.05
CA ASP A 193 2.69 -14.97 -22.98
C ASP A 193 2.01 -13.78 -22.26
N ALA A 194 2.42 -12.56 -22.57
CA ALA A 194 1.87 -11.34 -22.01
C ALA A 194 0.36 -11.17 -22.28
N SER A 195 -0.16 -11.77 -23.35
CA SER A 195 -1.61 -11.83 -23.65
C SER A 195 -2.39 -12.69 -22.65
N LYS A 196 -1.73 -13.60 -21.94
CA LYS A 196 -2.35 -14.50 -20.95
C LYS A 196 -2.15 -14.02 -19.52
N MET A 197 -1.00 -13.40 -19.24
CA MET A 197 -0.67 -12.84 -17.94
C MET A 197 0.07 -11.52 -18.11
N SER A 198 -0.57 -10.44 -17.67
CA SER A 198 0.00 -9.11 -17.56
C SER A 198 0.39 -8.80 -16.11
N ASN A 199 1.34 -7.89 -15.94
CA ASN A 199 1.65 -7.36 -14.61
C ASN A 199 0.54 -6.40 -14.18
N HIS A 200 0.04 -6.56 -12.97
CA HIS A 200 -0.91 -5.63 -12.37
C HIS A 200 -0.55 -5.41 -10.92
N GLN A 201 -0.40 -4.14 -10.55
CA GLN A 201 -0.08 -3.79 -9.18
C GLN A 201 -1.31 -3.82 -8.29
N THR A 202 -1.07 -3.83 -6.98
CA THR A 202 -2.15 -3.57 -6.02
C THR A 202 -2.70 -2.17 -6.23
N GLU A 203 -3.99 -1.98 -5.92
CA GLU A 203 -4.65 -0.70 -6.16
C GLU A 203 -4.06 0.45 -5.33
N SER A 204 -3.40 0.13 -4.22
CA SER A 204 -2.66 1.12 -3.45
C SER A 204 -1.43 1.63 -4.20
N MET A 205 -0.64 0.70 -4.75
CA MET A 205 0.57 1.03 -5.51
C MET A 205 0.22 1.78 -6.80
N LYS A 206 -0.76 1.29 -7.57
CA LYS A 206 -1.21 1.91 -8.82
C LYS A 206 -1.64 3.37 -8.62
N ARG A 207 -2.53 3.64 -7.66
CA ARG A 207 -3.02 5.00 -7.39
C ARG A 207 -1.98 5.95 -6.82
N ILE A 208 -0.93 5.43 -6.18
CA ILE A 208 0.16 6.25 -5.62
C ILE A 208 1.20 6.56 -6.70
N LEU A 209 1.58 5.59 -7.53
CA LEU A 209 2.59 5.77 -8.57
C LEU A 209 2.03 6.45 -9.84
N GLY A 210 0.78 6.13 -10.19
CA GLY A 210 0.12 6.56 -11.41
C GLY A 210 -0.02 5.45 -12.45
N ASP A 211 -0.98 5.65 -13.36
CA ASP A 211 -1.41 4.64 -14.34
C ASP A 211 -0.37 4.43 -15.46
N CYS A 212 0.49 5.40 -15.72
CA CYS A 212 1.54 5.32 -16.75
C CYS A 212 2.87 4.74 -16.21
N SER A 213 2.86 4.19 -14.99
CA SER A 213 4.08 3.60 -14.42
C SER A 213 4.44 2.29 -15.11
N LEU A 214 5.75 2.02 -15.26
CA LEU A 214 6.26 0.79 -15.88
C LEU A 214 5.70 -0.49 -15.26
N LEU A 215 5.30 -0.45 -13.98
CA LEU A 215 4.74 -1.60 -13.29
C LEU A 215 3.28 -1.92 -13.67
N GLU A 216 2.57 -0.99 -14.32
CA GLU A 216 1.18 -1.16 -14.76
C GLU A 216 1.06 -1.32 -16.28
N LEU A 217 1.98 -0.73 -17.05
CA LEU A 217 1.98 -0.84 -18.52
C LEU A 217 2.25 -2.28 -18.98
N SER A 218 1.78 -2.61 -20.18
CA SER A 218 1.99 -3.92 -20.83
C SER A 218 2.25 -3.76 -22.33
N GLY A 219 2.75 -4.80 -22.98
CA GLY A 219 2.98 -4.81 -24.44
C GLY A 219 3.98 -3.75 -24.92
N GLU A 220 3.65 -3.11 -26.04
CA GLU A 220 4.50 -2.11 -26.71
C GLU A 220 4.78 -0.88 -25.85
N GLU A 221 3.79 -0.37 -25.12
CA GLU A 221 3.95 0.79 -24.22
C GLU A 221 4.98 0.49 -23.12
N HIS A 222 4.88 -0.70 -22.51
CA HIS A 222 5.86 -1.17 -21.54
C HIS A 222 7.25 -1.33 -22.16
N MET A 223 7.35 -1.93 -23.36
CA MET A 223 8.64 -2.12 -24.04
C MET A 223 9.32 -0.80 -24.37
N ARG A 224 8.57 0.17 -24.91
CA ARG A 224 9.05 1.53 -25.22
C ARG A 224 9.61 2.20 -23.98
N LEU A 225 8.80 2.27 -22.91
CA LEU A 225 9.18 2.91 -21.67
C LEU A 225 10.34 2.18 -20.98
N ARG A 226 10.37 0.84 -20.99
CA ARG A 226 11.47 0.05 -20.45
C ARG A 226 12.78 0.37 -21.17
N LYS A 227 12.75 0.49 -22.50
CA LYS A 227 13.93 0.84 -23.30
C LYS A 227 14.43 2.24 -22.98
N ALA A 228 13.53 3.20 -22.83
CA ALA A 228 13.84 4.57 -22.42
C ALA A 228 14.53 4.59 -21.04
N LEU A 229 13.92 3.97 -20.01
CA LEU A 229 14.50 3.91 -18.67
C LEU A 229 15.82 3.14 -18.61
N ALA A 230 15.95 2.07 -19.39
CA ALA A 230 17.19 1.28 -19.45
C ALA A 230 18.37 2.07 -20.04
N SER A 231 18.12 3.11 -20.84
CA SER A 231 19.18 3.95 -21.38
C SER A 231 19.97 4.70 -20.29
N PHE A 232 19.30 5.05 -19.19
CA PHE A 232 19.91 5.66 -18.01
C PHE A 232 20.75 4.65 -17.19
N LEU A 233 20.46 3.35 -17.32
CA LEU A 233 21.14 2.29 -16.57
C LEU A 233 22.21 1.56 -17.39
N LYS A 234 22.60 2.12 -18.55
CA LYS A 234 23.67 1.56 -19.37
C LYS A 234 25.03 1.68 -18.66
N PRO A 235 25.97 0.74 -18.88
CA PRO A 235 27.27 0.76 -18.25
C PRO A 235 28.02 2.10 -18.36
N ASP A 236 27.98 2.76 -19.52
CA ASP A 236 28.67 4.04 -19.71
C ASP A 236 28.02 5.19 -18.93
N SER A 237 26.68 5.19 -18.85
CA SER A 237 25.93 6.12 -17.99
C SER A 237 26.26 5.90 -16.51
N LEU A 238 26.34 4.62 -16.07
CA LEU A 238 26.65 4.27 -14.68
C LEU A 238 28.05 4.73 -14.24
N LYS A 239 29.05 4.69 -15.12
CA LYS A 239 30.40 5.21 -14.82
C LYS A 239 30.37 6.70 -14.46
N ASN A 240 29.55 7.48 -15.17
CA ASN A 240 29.41 8.92 -14.92
C ASN A 240 28.75 9.24 -13.57
N TYR A 241 28.03 8.27 -12.98
CA TYR A 241 27.38 8.45 -11.68
C TYR A 241 28.28 8.16 -10.49
N VAL A 242 29.40 7.46 -10.69
CA VAL A 242 30.30 7.02 -9.61
C VAL A 242 30.77 8.20 -8.76
N GLY A 243 31.26 9.27 -9.40
CA GLY A 243 31.76 10.44 -8.69
C GLY A 243 30.70 11.12 -7.81
N LYS A 244 29.48 11.29 -8.34
CA LYS A 244 28.38 11.91 -7.57
C LYS A 244 27.86 11.00 -6.46
N MET A 245 27.85 9.67 -6.68
CA MET A 245 27.56 8.70 -5.61
C MET A 245 28.60 8.77 -4.49
N GLU A 246 29.88 8.80 -4.85
CA GLU A 246 30.98 8.91 -3.88
C GLU A 246 30.88 10.21 -3.06
N GLU A 247 30.57 11.34 -3.70
CA GLU A 247 30.35 12.61 -3.03
C GLU A 247 29.25 12.49 -1.95
N GLU A 248 28.09 11.93 -2.32
CA GLU A 248 26.97 11.73 -1.39
C GLU A 248 27.30 10.75 -0.26
N ILE A 249 28.03 9.68 -0.56
CA ILE A 249 28.49 8.70 0.44
C ILE A 249 29.45 9.37 1.43
N ARG A 250 30.45 10.11 0.94
CA ARG A 250 31.43 10.79 1.78
C ARG A 250 30.77 11.82 2.70
N LEU A 251 29.86 12.62 2.16
CA LEU A 251 29.08 13.58 2.96
C LEU A 251 28.22 12.86 4.00
N HIS A 252 27.56 11.76 3.62
CA HIS A 252 26.75 10.96 4.54
C HIS A 252 27.58 10.41 5.71
N LEU A 253 28.77 9.85 5.44
CA LEU A 253 29.69 9.37 6.47
C LEU A 253 30.15 10.51 7.38
N LEU A 254 30.50 11.67 6.81
CA LEU A 254 30.93 12.83 7.59
C LEU A 254 29.84 13.34 8.55
N MET A 255 28.60 13.49 8.06
CA MET A 255 27.49 14.04 8.85
C MET A 255 26.92 13.06 9.87
N HIS A 256 26.86 11.77 9.52
CA HIS A 256 26.08 10.81 10.28
C HIS A 256 26.89 9.77 11.03
N TRP A 257 28.15 9.52 10.66
CA TRP A 257 28.98 8.45 11.22
C TRP A 257 30.18 8.96 12.00
N ARG A 258 30.90 9.96 11.48
CA ARG A 258 32.11 10.50 12.12
C ARG A 258 31.80 10.97 13.56
N GLY A 259 32.62 10.52 14.51
CA GLY A 259 32.49 10.89 15.92
C GLY A 259 31.38 10.14 16.70
N LYS A 260 30.68 9.19 16.08
CA LYS A 260 29.64 8.40 16.75
C LYS A 260 30.12 6.98 17.04
N GLN A 261 29.93 6.53 18.28
CA GLN A 261 30.26 5.17 18.71
C GLN A 261 29.21 4.13 18.28
N LYS A 262 27.95 4.55 18.13
CA LYS A 262 26.82 3.69 17.74
C LYS A 262 25.92 4.45 16.78
N VAL A 263 25.44 3.75 15.76
CA VAL A 263 24.50 4.30 14.77
C VAL A 263 23.42 3.28 14.42
N ALA A 264 22.24 3.78 14.06
CA ALA A 264 21.19 2.94 13.49
C ALA A 264 21.36 2.90 11.96
N VAL A 265 21.80 1.75 11.42
CA VAL A 265 22.19 1.62 10.02
C VAL A 265 21.01 1.81 9.05
N LEU A 266 19.88 1.12 9.26
CA LEU A 266 18.76 1.16 8.31
C LEU A 266 18.20 2.58 8.07
N PRO A 267 17.92 3.41 9.10
CA PRO A 267 17.52 4.79 8.88
C PRO A 267 18.55 5.59 8.08
N LEU A 268 19.84 5.41 8.36
CA LEU A 268 20.92 6.11 7.67
C LEU A 268 21.04 5.66 6.20
N MET A 269 20.95 4.36 5.92
CA MET A 269 20.99 3.84 4.55
C MET A 269 19.80 4.33 3.72
N ARG A 270 18.61 4.47 4.32
CA ARG A 270 17.46 5.11 3.67
C ARG A 270 17.72 6.58 3.33
N THR A 271 18.30 7.33 4.27
CA THR A 271 18.71 8.72 4.00
C THR A 271 19.77 8.80 2.90
N LEU A 272 20.74 7.89 2.87
CA LEU A 272 21.78 7.83 1.84
C LEU A 272 21.18 7.55 0.46
N THR A 273 20.40 6.47 0.32
CA THR A 273 19.81 6.09 -0.98
C THR A 273 18.86 7.16 -1.50
N PHE A 274 18.09 7.80 -0.61
CA PHE A 274 17.27 8.95 -1.00
C PHE A 274 18.10 10.11 -1.56
N ASN A 275 19.18 10.48 -0.87
CA ASN A 275 20.03 11.59 -1.31
C ASN A 275 20.70 11.29 -2.66
N ILE A 276 21.18 10.05 -2.85
CA ILE A 276 21.73 9.59 -4.13
C ILE A 276 20.67 9.71 -5.24
N ILE A 277 19.43 9.28 -4.98
CA ILE A 277 18.32 9.42 -5.94
C ILE A 277 18.07 10.88 -6.29
N CYS A 278 17.97 11.78 -5.32
CA CYS A 278 17.75 13.20 -5.62
C CYS A 278 18.88 13.83 -6.42
N SER A 279 20.13 13.49 -6.12
CA SER A 279 21.29 14.00 -6.85
C SER A 279 21.36 13.45 -8.28
N LEU A 280 21.28 12.13 -8.44
CA LEU A 280 21.49 11.48 -9.74
C LEU A 280 20.26 11.53 -10.65
N ILE A 281 19.07 11.37 -10.08
CA ILE A 281 17.85 11.18 -10.85
C ILE A 281 17.19 12.52 -11.14
N PHE A 282 17.22 13.46 -10.19
CA PHE A 282 16.53 14.75 -10.34
C PHE A 282 17.47 15.91 -10.60
N GLY A 283 18.77 15.75 -10.36
CA GLY A 283 19.69 16.88 -10.32
C GLY A 283 19.28 17.91 -9.26
N VAL A 284 18.63 17.48 -8.17
CA VAL A 284 18.17 18.37 -7.09
C VAL A 284 19.20 18.34 -5.99
N GLU A 285 20.01 19.39 -5.89
CA GLU A 285 21.01 19.58 -4.84
C GLU A 285 20.40 19.68 -3.43
N ARG A 286 21.23 19.58 -2.39
CA ARG A 286 20.81 19.68 -0.99
C ARG A 286 20.23 21.07 -0.69
N GLY A 287 19.11 21.10 0.03
CA GLY A 287 18.41 22.33 0.41
C GLY A 287 16.91 22.12 0.60
N ALA A 288 16.17 23.21 0.80
CA ALA A 288 14.74 23.17 1.16
C ALA A 288 13.87 22.36 0.17
N ARG A 289 14.18 22.40 -1.13
CA ARG A 289 13.47 21.61 -2.15
C ARG A 289 13.64 20.11 -1.92
N ARG A 290 14.88 19.65 -1.68
CA ARG A 290 15.18 18.24 -1.37
C ARG A 290 14.50 17.81 -0.07
N ASP A 291 14.54 18.66 0.97
CA ASP A 291 13.91 18.35 2.25
C ASP A 291 12.38 18.17 2.12
N SER A 292 11.72 18.99 1.30
CA SER A 292 10.31 18.82 0.98
C SER A 292 10.02 17.50 0.24
N PHE A 293 10.88 17.12 -0.72
CA PHE A 293 10.78 15.81 -1.37
C PHE A 293 10.91 14.66 -0.37
N ILE A 294 11.86 14.71 0.57
CA ILE A 294 12.05 13.68 1.62
C ILE A 294 10.76 13.52 2.42
N GLN A 295 10.20 14.61 2.91
CA GLN A 295 9.03 14.58 3.79
C GLN A 295 7.82 13.96 3.09
N ASN A 296 7.54 14.38 1.86
CA ASN A 296 6.44 13.81 1.08
C ASN A 296 6.71 12.35 0.70
N PHE A 297 7.94 12.01 0.34
CA PHE A 297 8.30 10.64 -0.02
C PHE A 297 8.14 9.66 1.15
N GLN A 298 8.48 10.06 2.38
CA GLN A 298 8.22 9.24 3.56
C GLN A 298 6.73 8.93 3.75
N HIS A 299 5.85 9.89 3.40
CA HIS A 299 4.41 9.64 3.40
C HIS A 299 4.00 8.67 2.29
N ILE A 300 4.52 8.82 1.06
CA ILE A 300 4.30 7.90 -0.06
C ILE A 300 4.62 6.45 0.36
N MET A 301 5.80 6.21 0.92
CA MET A 301 6.24 4.88 1.36
C MET A 301 5.32 4.26 2.43
N GLY A 302 4.64 5.09 3.21
CA GLY A 302 3.68 4.64 4.22
C GLY A 302 2.39 4.03 3.66
N GLY A 303 2.03 4.32 2.40
CA GLY A 303 0.79 3.88 1.77
C GLY A 303 0.93 2.88 0.62
N VAL A 304 2.12 2.74 0.05
CA VAL A 304 2.39 1.78 -1.05
C VAL A 304 1.90 0.36 -0.69
N TRP A 305 2.23 -0.10 0.53
CA TRP A 305 1.81 -1.39 1.08
C TRP A 305 0.69 -1.24 2.12
N SER A 306 -0.38 -0.51 1.76
CA SER A 306 -1.55 -0.32 2.63
C SER A 306 -2.84 -0.80 1.95
N PHE A 307 -3.89 -1.04 2.75
CA PHE A 307 -5.19 -1.37 2.20
C PHE A 307 -5.81 -0.09 1.57
N PRO A 308 -6.35 -0.14 0.34
CA PRO A 308 -6.65 1.05 -0.47
C PRO A 308 -7.97 1.75 -0.06
N VAL A 309 -8.08 2.17 1.20
CA VAL A 309 -9.23 2.89 1.74
C VAL A 309 -8.88 4.37 1.84
N ASN A 310 -9.53 5.19 1.01
CA ASN A 310 -9.25 6.62 0.91
C ASN A 310 -10.06 7.44 1.92
N LEU A 311 -9.69 7.40 3.20
CA LEU A 311 -10.30 8.22 4.26
C LEU A 311 -9.26 9.16 4.90
N PRO A 312 -9.64 10.37 5.38
CA PRO A 312 -8.71 11.42 5.80
C PRO A 312 -7.65 11.03 6.84
N PHE A 313 -7.93 10.01 7.66
CA PHE A 313 -7.05 9.52 8.74
C PHE A 313 -6.22 8.30 8.35
N THR A 314 -6.36 7.79 7.11
CA THR A 314 -5.65 6.59 6.65
C THR A 314 -4.26 6.93 6.11
N ARG A 315 -3.34 5.96 6.22
CA ARG A 315 -2.01 6.07 5.58
C ARG A 315 -2.15 6.22 4.08
N PHE A 316 -3.11 5.53 3.47
CA PHE A 316 -3.37 5.60 2.04
C PHE A 316 -3.74 7.01 1.59
N ASN A 317 -4.72 7.68 2.23
CA ASN A 317 -5.07 9.07 1.90
C ASN A 317 -3.88 10.03 2.04
N ARG A 318 -3.11 9.92 3.13
CA ARG A 318 -1.91 10.75 3.33
C ARG A 318 -0.89 10.54 2.21
N SER A 319 -0.72 9.30 1.76
CA SER A 319 0.20 8.94 0.68
C SER A 319 -0.27 9.46 -0.68
N LEU A 320 -1.58 9.45 -0.94
CA LEU A 320 -2.15 10.07 -2.15
C LEU A 320 -1.90 11.57 -2.18
N LYS A 321 -2.10 12.28 -1.06
CA LYS A 321 -1.80 13.72 -0.96
C LYS A 321 -0.31 14.01 -1.18
N ALA A 322 0.55 13.21 -0.56
CA ALA A 322 1.99 13.35 -0.71
C ALA A 322 2.47 13.02 -2.13
N SER A 323 1.88 12.01 -2.78
CA SER A 323 2.16 11.71 -4.19
C SER A 323 1.75 12.87 -5.09
N ALA A 324 0.54 13.43 -4.92
CA ALA A 324 0.10 14.59 -5.69
C ALA A 324 1.04 15.79 -5.53
N GLU A 325 1.56 16.03 -4.32
CA GLU A 325 2.52 17.10 -4.06
C GLU A 325 3.88 16.84 -4.71
N VAL A 326 4.39 15.60 -4.64
CA VAL A 326 5.63 15.21 -5.34
C VAL A 326 5.47 15.35 -6.85
N GLN A 327 4.35 14.90 -7.41
CA GLN A 327 4.06 15.07 -8.84
C GLN A 327 4.01 16.55 -9.23
N ARG A 328 3.42 17.42 -8.40
CA ARG A 328 3.42 18.88 -8.61
C ARG A 328 4.84 19.46 -8.62
N MET A 329 5.68 19.05 -7.67
CA MET A 329 7.08 19.49 -7.61
C MET A 329 7.89 18.98 -8.83
N LEU A 330 7.62 17.76 -9.29
CA LEU A 330 8.25 17.20 -10.48
C LEU A 330 7.83 17.92 -11.77
N LYS A 331 6.55 18.32 -11.89
CA LYS A 331 6.09 19.17 -13.02
C LYS A 331 6.87 20.47 -13.11
N GLN A 332 7.09 21.13 -11.96
CA GLN A 332 7.91 22.35 -11.90
C GLN A 332 9.35 22.07 -12.36
N LEU A 333 9.95 21.00 -11.85
CA LEU A 333 11.33 20.63 -12.20
C LEU A 333 11.49 20.23 -13.68
N ILE A 334 10.52 19.53 -14.26
CA ILE A 334 10.50 19.18 -15.68
C ILE A 334 10.43 20.45 -16.53
N SER A 335 9.57 21.42 -16.16
CA SER A 335 9.48 22.69 -16.88
C SER A 335 10.78 23.49 -16.79
N GLU A 336 11.44 23.55 -15.63
CA GLU A 336 12.75 24.19 -15.47
C GLU A 336 13.79 23.54 -16.40
N LYS A 337 13.87 22.20 -16.40
CA LYS A 337 14.84 21.45 -17.23
C LYS A 337 14.56 21.55 -18.74
N ARG A 338 13.30 21.59 -19.16
CA ARG A 338 12.95 21.84 -20.57
C ARG A 338 13.49 23.19 -21.03
N ASN A 339 13.27 24.24 -20.24
CA ASN A 339 13.78 25.58 -20.56
C ASN A 339 15.32 25.61 -20.59
N GLU A 340 16.00 24.91 -19.69
CA GLU A 340 17.48 24.82 -19.70
C GLU A 340 18.02 24.10 -20.94
N LEU A 341 17.30 23.06 -21.41
CA LEU A 341 17.66 22.29 -22.61
C LEU A 341 17.52 23.13 -23.88
N GLU A 342 16.44 23.90 -23.99
CA GLU A 342 16.22 24.82 -25.11
C GLU A 342 17.28 25.93 -25.19
N ASN A 343 17.76 26.40 -24.03
CA ASN A 343 18.78 27.44 -23.94
C ASN A 343 20.22 26.92 -24.05
N GLY A 344 20.43 25.61 -24.27
CA GLY A 344 21.76 25.00 -24.39
C GLY A 344 22.62 25.07 -23.12
N ALA A 345 22.01 25.31 -21.95
CA ALA A 345 22.70 25.61 -20.70
C ALA A 345 23.07 24.36 -19.86
N LEU A 346 22.74 23.15 -20.33
CA LEU A 346 22.83 21.94 -19.51
C LEU A 346 24.25 21.35 -19.45
N SER A 347 24.84 21.40 -18.25
CA SER A 347 26.13 20.79 -17.93
C SER A 347 26.02 19.41 -17.27
N HIS A 348 24.83 18.90 -16.93
CA HIS A 348 24.65 17.63 -16.20
C HIS A 348 23.50 16.77 -16.75
N GLN A 349 23.76 15.47 -16.92
CA GLN A 349 22.78 14.49 -17.38
C GLN A 349 22.16 13.71 -16.22
N ASP A 350 21.06 14.21 -15.65
CA ASP A 350 20.18 13.43 -14.78
C ASP A 350 19.11 12.65 -15.58
N LEU A 351 18.33 11.80 -14.90
CA LEU A 351 17.33 10.96 -15.57
C LEU A 351 16.25 11.80 -16.24
N ILE A 352 15.80 12.90 -15.63
CA ILE A 352 14.73 13.73 -16.20
C ILE A 352 15.22 14.32 -17.52
N THR A 353 16.41 14.90 -17.52
CA THR A 353 17.04 15.42 -18.73
C THR A 353 17.20 14.32 -19.79
N CYS A 354 17.68 13.14 -19.40
CA CYS A 354 17.83 12.00 -20.30
C CYS A 354 16.50 11.62 -20.96
N LEU A 355 15.40 11.53 -20.20
CA LEU A 355 14.08 11.18 -20.71
C LEU A 355 13.49 12.28 -21.60
N LEU A 356 13.70 13.55 -21.26
CA LEU A 356 13.27 14.70 -22.07
C LEU A 356 14.02 14.80 -23.40
N SER A 357 15.28 14.35 -23.45
CA SER A 357 16.08 14.33 -24.68
C SER A 357 15.75 13.17 -25.61
N LEU A 358 14.96 12.18 -25.18
CA LEU A 358 14.55 11.08 -26.06
C LEU A 358 13.50 11.56 -27.06
N ARG A 359 13.78 11.32 -28.34
CA ARG A 359 12.90 11.66 -29.46
C ARG A 359 12.32 10.39 -30.09
N GLY A 360 11.04 10.48 -30.47
CA GLY A 360 10.30 9.46 -31.19
C GLY A 360 10.42 9.63 -32.70
N GLU A 361 9.52 8.98 -33.44
CA GLU A 361 9.34 9.24 -34.86
C GLU A 361 8.87 10.70 -35.06
N GLU A 362 9.30 11.34 -36.16
CA GLU A 362 9.00 12.75 -36.46
C GLU A 362 9.54 13.79 -35.46
N ASP A 363 10.60 13.46 -34.71
CA ASP A 363 11.27 14.37 -33.75
C ASP A 363 10.37 14.87 -32.60
N GLN A 364 9.28 14.15 -32.31
CA GLN A 364 8.41 14.42 -31.15
C GLN A 364 9.01 13.85 -29.86
N GLU A 365 8.59 14.37 -28.69
CA GLU A 365 8.98 13.78 -27.40
C GLU A 365 8.55 12.29 -27.34
N LEU A 366 9.50 11.40 -27.01
CA LEU A 366 9.21 9.95 -26.98
C LEU A 366 8.21 9.57 -25.88
N LEU A 367 8.23 10.31 -24.77
CA LEU A 367 7.44 10.05 -23.56
C LEU A 367 6.64 11.30 -23.21
N SER A 368 5.39 11.10 -22.81
CA SER A 368 4.56 12.16 -22.25
C SER A 368 5.06 12.63 -20.88
N GLU A 369 4.68 13.84 -20.49
CA GLU A 369 5.03 14.40 -19.18
C GLU A 369 4.52 13.51 -18.02
N ASP A 370 3.30 12.99 -18.11
CA ASP A 370 2.74 12.10 -17.09
C ASP A 370 3.48 10.74 -17.05
N GLU A 371 3.94 10.20 -18.18
CA GLU A 371 4.83 9.03 -18.20
C GLU A 371 6.15 9.31 -17.49
N ILE A 372 6.78 10.47 -17.75
CA ILE A 372 8.04 10.85 -17.09
C ILE A 372 7.82 10.95 -15.57
N ILE A 373 6.77 11.64 -15.14
CA ILE A 373 6.46 11.84 -13.71
C ILE A 373 6.16 10.52 -13.00
N HIS A 374 5.25 9.71 -13.54
CA HIS A 374 4.87 8.44 -12.91
C HIS A 374 6.06 7.49 -12.78
N ASN A 375 6.97 7.50 -13.75
CA ASN A 375 8.16 6.63 -13.73
C ASN A 375 9.29 7.17 -12.87
N ILE A 376 9.42 8.48 -12.75
CA ILE A 376 10.28 9.09 -11.74
C ILE A 376 9.83 8.67 -10.33
N VAL A 377 8.54 8.81 -10.01
CA VAL A 377 8.00 8.41 -8.69
C VAL A 377 8.22 6.92 -8.44
N LEU A 378 8.00 6.08 -9.46
CA LEU A 378 8.32 4.65 -9.40
C LEU A 378 9.79 4.41 -9.04
N ILE A 379 10.72 5.08 -9.72
CA ILE A 379 12.16 4.88 -9.51
C ILE A 379 12.59 5.35 -8.12
N MET A 380 12.01 6.43 -7.59
CA MET A 380 12.24 6.81 -6.18
C MET A 380 11.86 5.69 -5.22
N VAL A 381 10.66 5.13 -5.40
CA VAL A 381 10.15 4.05 -4.53
C VAL A 381 11.02 2.80 -4.68
N ALA A 382 11.37 2.45 -5.92
CA ALA A 382 12.17 1.26 -6.22
C ALA A 382 13.60 1.36 -5.68
N GLY A 383 14.30 2.46 -5.93
CA GLY A 383 15.71 2.64 -5.55
C GLY A 383 15.92 2.93 -4.06
N HIS A 384 14.89 3.38 -3.34
CA HIS A 384 15.04 3.76 -1.94
C HIS A 384 15.14 2.56 -1.00
N ASP A 385 14.07 1.75 -0.93
CA ASP A 385 13.97 0.68 0.08
C ASP A 385 14.80 -0.54 -0.31
N THR A 386 14.86 -0.92 -1.59
CA THR A 386 15.60 -2.12 -2.03
C THR A 386 17.09 -2.02 -1.70
N SER A 387 17.75 -0.95 -2.16
CA SER A 387 19.17 -0.72 -1.93
C SER A 387 19.49 -0.45 -0.47
N SER A 388 18.66 0.32 0.25
CA SER A 388 18.94 0.62 1.67
C SER A 388 18.83 -0.62 2.55
N ILE A 389 17.86 -1.51 2.27
CA ILE A 389 17.73 -2.80 2.94
C ILE A 389 18.90 -3.72 2.60
N LEU A 390 19.28 -3.82 1.32
CA LEU A 390 20.44 -4.63 0.90
C LEU A 390 21.72 -4.20 1.61
N ILE A 391 22.05 -2.90 1.58
CA ILE A 391 23.26 -2.38 2.25
C ILE A 391 23.19 -2.62 3.75
N THR A 392 22.02 -2.49 4.37
CA THR A 392 21.84 -2.81 5.80
C THR A 392 22.19 -4.27 6.09
N PHE A 393 21.73 -5.23 5.26
CA PHE A 393 22.07 -6.64 5.42
C PHE A 393 23.56 -6.91 5.15
N ILE A 394 24.16 -6.27 4.15
CA ILE A 394 25.61 -6.37 3.90
C ILE A 394 26.38 -5.93 5.15
N MET A 395 26.04 -4.78 5.73
CA MET A 395 26.68 -4.28 6.96
C MET A 395 26.46 -5.23 8.14
N GLN A 396 25.27 -5.81 8.27
CA GLN A 396 24.98 -6.80 9.31
C GLN A 396 25.83 -8.06 9.16
N ILE A 397 26.00 -8.57 7.93
CA ILE A 397 26.83 -9.77 7.66
C ILE A 397 28.29 -9.46 7.96
N LEU A 398 28.83 -8.35 7.42
CA LEU A 398 30.21 -7.94 7.66
C LEU A 398 30.50 -7.70 9.15
N ALA A 399 29.55 -7.15 9.90
CA ALA A 399 29.73 -6.93 11.34
C ALA A 399 29.71 -8.22 12.17
N ASN A 400 29.03 -9.27 11.71
CA ASN A 400 28.86 -10.53 12.46
C ASN A 400 29.81 -11.63 12.02
N ASP A 401 30.43 -11.52 10.84
CA ASP A 401 31.39 -12.48 10.31
C ASP A 401 32.76 -11.82 10.05
N PRO A 402 33.69 -11.93 11.01
CA PRO A 402 35.03 -11.35 10.88
C PRO A 402 35.83 -11.90 9.70
N SER A 403 35.58 -13.16 9.28
CA SER A 403 36.31 -13.79 8.19
C SER A 403 35.94 -13.16 6.84
N ILE A 404 34.63 -12.96 6.62
CA ILE A 404 34.12 -12.27 5.44
C ILE A 404 34.58 -10.80 5.45
N HIS A 405 34.50 -10.12 6.59
CA HIS A 405 34.95 -8.74 6.72
C HIS A 405 36.44 -8.59 6.37
N ALA A 406 37.31 -9.45 6.89
CA ALA A 406 38.74 -9.42 6.59
C ALA A 406 39.03 -9.67 5.10
N ALA A 407 38.31 -10.60 4.47
CA ALA A 407 38.46 -10.89 3.05
C ALA A 407 38.05 -9.68 2.17
N VAL A 408 36.90 -9.07 2.45
CA VAL A 408 36.44 -7.88 1.72
C VAL A 408 37.39 -6.70 1.95
N LEU A 409 37.88 -6.48 3.17
CA LEU A 409 38.84 -5.41 3.45
C LEU A 409 40.15 -5.61 2.68
N ALA A 410 40.66 -6.84 2.63
CA ALA A 410 41.88 -7.16 1.89
C ALA A 410 41.73 -6.87 0.39
N GLU A 411 40.59 -7.25 -0.21
CA GLU A 411 40.26 -6.93 -1.61
C GLU A 411 40.25 -5.42 -1.85
N GLN A 412 39.57 -4.64 -1.00
CA GLN A 412 39.48 -3.18 -1.19
C GLN A 412 40.83 -2.47 -1.00
N GLU A 413 41.68 -2.93 -0.08
CA GLU A 413 43.06 -2.42 0.08
C GLU A 413 43.97 -2.83 -1.09
N GLU A 414 43.73 -3.96 -1.76
CA GLU A 414 44.41 -4.32 -3.00
C GLU A 414 44.00 -3.39 -4.15
N VAL A 415 42.70 -3.17 -4.35
CA VAL A 415 42.18 -2.23 -5.37
C VAL A 415 42.75 -0.84 -5.17
N LYS A 416 42.74 -0.33 -3.94
CA LYS A 416 43.29 0.99 -3.60
C LYS A 416 44.78 1.11 -3.90
N ARG A 417 45.56 0.04 -3.72
CA ARG A 417 47.00 0.02 -4.07
C ARG A 417 47.22 -0.09 -5.57
N ALA A 418 46.34 -0.78 -6.28
CA ALA A 418 46.43 -1.01 -7.72
C ALA A 418 45.94 0.19 -8.55
N SER A 419 45.04 1.01 -8.03
CA SER A 419 44.67 2.30 -8.62
C SER A 419 45.82 3.30 -8.40
N PRO A 420 46.59 3.69 -9.44
CA PRO A 420 47.49 4.82 -9.32
C PRO A 420 46.62 6.03 -8.97
N LEU A 421 47.02 6.79 -7.96
CA LEU A 421 46.46 8.11 -7.70
C LEU A 421 46.42 8.88 -9.04
N GLU A 422 45.23 9.13 -9.58
CA GLU A 422 45.03 10.32 -10.43
C GLU A 422 45.20 11.52 -9.50
N SER A 423 46.46 11.84 -9.21
CA SER A 423 46.90 13.09 -8.65
C SER A 423 46.87 14.14 -9.75
N CYS A 424 45.81 14.95 -9.76
CA CYS A 424 45.84 16.38 -10.10
C CYS A 424 44.57 17.06 -9.60
#